data_AF-A0A6J1Q408-F1
#
_entry.id   AF-A0A6J1Q408-F1
#
_cell.length_a   1.000
_cell.length_b   1.000
_cell.length_c   1.000
_cell.angle_alpha   90.00
_cell.angle_beta   90.00
_cell.angle_gamma   90.00
#
_symmetry.space_group_name_H-M   'P 1'
#
loop_
_entity.id
_entity.type
_entity.pdbx_description
1 polymer ?
#
loop_
_entity_poly.entity_id
_entity_poly.type
_entity_poly.pdbx_seq_one_letter_code
_entity_poly.pdbx_strand_id
1 'polypeptide(L)'
;MKQLEVLNEYYTDLDYNIDKDEALEKISDLSKTVRFHNSINISDRLEVLANIIQDNISFFKSVCAHVDMIDTIVGYLNHYAAYIKYIKDDSIEIIQVTIFPLIHTLFHICDEFEIKAFLLLPIL
;
A
#
# COMPACT_ATOMS: atom_id res chain seq x y z
N MET A 1 0.02 -30.26 14.19
CA MET A 1 1.26 -29.52 13.87
C MET A 1 1.62 -29.59 12.39
N LYS A 2 1.65 -30.77 11.74
CA LYS A 2 1.98 -30.91 10.30
C LYS A 2 1.14 -30.07 9.31
N GLN A 3 -0.12 -29.79 9.59
CA GLN A 3 -0.96 -28.99 8.67
C GLN A 3 -0.56 -27.50 8.60
N LEU A 4 -0.02 -26.96 9.70
CA LEU A 4 0.43 -25.57 9.78
C LEU A 4 1.76 -25.37 9.04
N GLU A 5 2.64 -26.36 9.11
CA GLU A 5 3.92 -26.37 8.39
C GLU A 5 3.69 -26.42 6.87
N VAL A 6 2.78 -27.28 6.42
CA VAL A 6 2.42 -27.38 4.99
C VAL A 6 1.74 -26.10 4.48
N LEU A 7 0.88 -25.47 5.28
CA LEU A 7 0.28 -24.18 4.88
C LEU A 7 1.36 -23.10 4.76
N ASN A 8 2.26 -22.99 5.75
CA ASN A 8 3.36 -22.06 5.69
C ASN A 8 4.22 -22.32 4.44
N GLU A 9 4.60 -23.56 4.14
CA GLU A 9 5.36 -23.90 2.93
C GLU A 9 4.68 -23.35 1.66
N TYR A 10 3.38 -23.60 1.48
CA TYR A 10 2.64 -23.10 0.30
C TYR A 10 2.47 -21.58 0.25
N TYR A 11 2.44 -20.89 1.39
CA TYR A 11 2.38 -19.43 1.45
C TYR A 11 3.76 -18.77 1.36
N THR A 12 4.82 -19.48 1.73
CA THR A 12 6.21 -19.01 1.63
C THR A 12 6.75 -19.22 0.20
N ASP A 13 6.32 -20.30 -0.48
CA ASP A 13 6.72 -20.67 -1.85
C ASP A 13 6.02 -19.86 -2.97
N LEU A 14 5.27 -18.81 -2.65
CA LEU A 14 4.91 -17.79 -3.64
C LEU A 14 6.08 -16.84 -3.99
N ASP A 15 7.26 -17.13 -3.42
CA ASP A 15 8.63 -16.90 -3.87
C ASP A 15 8.74 -16.03 -5.14
N TYR A 16 8.39 -14.75 -4.99
CA TYR A 16 9.08 -13.71 -5.73
C TYR A 16 10.51 -13.87 -5.26
N ASN A 17 11.34 -14.59 -6.03
CA ASN A 17 12.74 -14.91 -5.75
C ASN A 17 13.60 -13.63 -5.78
N ILE A 18 13.21 -12.70 -4.94
CA ILE A 18 13.65 -11.33 -4.78
C ILE A 18 14.11 -11.29 -3.34
N ASP A 19 15.36 -10.90 -3.16
CA ASP A 19 15.92 -10.71 -1.84
C ASP A 19 15.09 -9.66 -1.07
N LYS A 20 14.75 -9.96 0.19
CA LYS A 20 13.90 -9.07 0.99
C LYS A 20 14.56 -7.71 1.16
N ASP A 21 15.88 -7.65 1.36
CA ASP A 21 16.60 -6.39 1.54
C ASP A 21 16.62 -5.58 0.23
N GLU A 22 16.82 -6.24 -0.92
CA GLU A 22 16.69 -5.61 -2.24
C GLU A 22 15.29 -5.01 -2.46
N ALA A 23 14.24 -5.75 -2.07
CA ALA A 23 12.87 -5.27 -2.17
C ALA A 23 12.59 -4.08 -1.24
N LEU A 24 13.08 -4.12 -0.01
CA LEU A 24 12.96 -3.01 0.95
C LEU A 24 13.70 -1.77 0.44
N GLU A 25 14.90 -1.91 -0.12
CA GLU A 25 15.65 -0.82 -0.74
C GLU A 25 14.86 -0.19 -1.89
N LYS A 26 14.29 -1.04 -2.77
CA LYS A 26 13.47 -0.58 -3.89
C LYS A 26 12.24 0.21 -3.43
N ILE A 27 11.52 -0.28 -2.41
CA ILE A 27 10.35 0.40 -1.85
C ILE A 27 10.77 1.71 -1.17
N SER A 28 11.89 1.71 -0.46
CA SER A 28 12.45 2.91 0.16
C SER A 28 12.74 3.99 -0.88
N ASP A 29 13.33 3.64 -2.02
CA ASP A 29 13.61 4.59 -3.09
C ASP A 29 12.35 5.11 -3.79
N LEU A 30 11.34 4.26 -3.94
CA LEU A 30 10.01 4.70 -4.37
C LEU A 30 9.42 5.72 -3.38
N SER A 31 9.52 5.48 -2.07
CA SER A 31 9.00 6.40 -1.04
C SER A 31 9.63 7.79 -1.09
N LYS A 32 10.90 7.88 -1.52
CA LYS A 32 11.65 9.16 -1.62
C LYS A 32 11.29 9.95 -2.88
N THR A 33 10.95 9.24 -3.96
CA THR A 33 10.73 9.81 -5.30
C THR A 33 9.28 10.20 -5.53
N VAL A 34 8.33 9.48 -4.94
CA VAL A 34 6.89 9.77 -5.07
C VAL A 34 6.53 10.95 -4.19
N ARG A 35 6.37 12.13 -4.81
CA ARG A 35 5.88 13.35 -4.16
C ARG A 35 4.85 14.02 -5.03
N PHE A 36 3.74 14.44 -4.43
CA PHE A 36 2.68 15.16 -5.12
C PHE A 36 2.70 16.63 -4.76
N HIS A 37 2.39 17.48 -5.73
CA HIS A 37 2.14 18.88 -5.44
C HIS A 37 0.83 19.02 -4.64
N ASN A 38 0.76 19.97 -3.72
CA ASN A 38 -0.42 20.17 -2.86
C ASN A 38 -1.72 20.43 -3.63
N SER A 39 -1.63 20.87 -4.88
CA SER A 39 -2.78 21.09 -5.77
C SER A 39 -3.36 19.81 -6.38
N ILE A 40 -2.68 18.67 -6.26
CA ILE A 40 -3.21 17.39 -6.76
C ILE A 40 -4.22 16.87 -5.74
N ASN A 41 -5.41 16.53 -6.22
CA ASN A 41 -6.49 15.99 -5.40
C ASN A 41 -6.08 14.65 -4.78
N ILE A 42 -6.51 14.43 -3.54
CA ILE A 42 -6.11 13.25 -2.78
C ILE A 42 -6.54 11.96 -3.46
N SER A 43 -7.71 11.94 -4.11
CA SER A 43 -8.17 10.78 -4.88
C SER A 43 -7.19 10.38 -5.98
N ASP A 44 -6.60 11.36 -6.67
CA ASP A 44 -5.65 11.09 -7.75
C ASP A 44 -4.32 10.59 -7.18
N ARG A 45 -3.91 11.09 -6.01
CA ARG A 45 -2.72 10.57 -5.31
C ARG A 45 -2.92 9.10 -4.93
N LEU A 46 -4.08 8.75 -4.37
CA LEU A 46 -4.40 7.37 -3.99
C LEU A 46 -4.38 6.42 -5.20
N GLU A 47 -4.94 6.84 -6.33
CA GLU A 47 -4.88 6.07 -7.58
C GLU A 47 -3.45 5.88 -8.09
N VAL A 48 -2.64 6.95 -8.09
CA VAL A 48 -1.23 6.85 -8.51
C VAL A 48 -0.46 5.92 -7.60
N LEU A 49 -0.67 5.97 -6.28
CA LEU A 49 -0.04 5.04 -5.35
C LEU A 49 -0.44 3.59 -5.62
N ALA A 50 -1.73 3.33 -5.87
CA ALA A 50 -2.21 1.99 -6.21
C ALA A 50 -1.55 1.47 -7.49
N ASN A 51 -1.42 2.32 -8.52
CA ASN A 51 -0.76 1.97 -9.77
C ASN A 51 0.73 1.69 -9.57
N ILE A 52 1.45 2.51 -8.80
CA ILE A 52 2.88 2.28 -8.51
C ILE A 52 3.09 0.95 -7.80
N ILE A 53 2.22 0.61 -6.84
CA ILE A 53 2.27 -0.70 -6.16
C ILE A 53 2.03 -1.81 -7.17
N GLN A 54 1.02 -1.72 -8.04
CA GLN A 54 0.76 -2.74 -9.05
C GLN A 54 1.91 -2.91 -10.04
N ASP A 55 2.51 -1.82 -10.51
CA ASP A 55 3.65 -1.84 -11.43
C ASP A 55 4.90 -2.47 -10.80
N ASN A 56 4.99 -2.48 -9.46
CA ASN A 56 6.12 -3.01 -8.70
C ASN A 56 5.69 -4.15 -7.75
N ILE A 57 4.58 -4.84 -8.08
CA ILE A 57 3.85 -5.69 -7.11
C ILE A 57 4.68 -6.82 -6.52
N SER A 58 5.65 -7.33 -7.26
CA SER A 58 6.55 -8.39 -6.80
C SER A 58 7.40 -7.95 -5.62
N PHE A 59 7.93 -6.72 -5.64
CA PHE A 59 8.72 -6.16 -4.52
C PHE A 59 7.86 -5.92 -3.28
N PHE A 60 6.65 -5.40 -3.48
CA PHE A 60 5.73 -5.16 -2.37
C PHE A 60 5.27 -6.47 -1.71
N LYS A 61 5.00 -7.51 -2.52
CA LYS A 61 4.55 -8.81 -2.01
C LYS A 61 5.68 -9.59 -1.34
N SER A 62 6.92 -9.48 -1.82
CA SER A 62 8.07 -10.22 -1.26
C SER A 62 8.44 -9.79 0.17
N VAL A 63 8.09 -8.56 0.57
CA VAL A 63 8.37 -8.07 1.93
C VAL A 63 7.23 -8.34 2.92
N CYS A 64 6.03 -8.67 2.45
CA CYS A 64 4.86 -8.88 3.29
C CYS A 64 4.78 -10.31 3.84
N ALA A 65 4.21 -10.46 5.04
CA ALA A 65 4.01 -11.77 5.65
C ALA A 65 2.98 -12.65 4.89
N HIS A 66 2.01 -12.02 4.22
CA HIS A 66 1.01 -12.71 3.41
C HIS A 66 0.88 -12.05 2.04
N VAL A 67 0.77 -12.89 1.00
CA VAL A 67 0.76 -12.47 -0.41
C VAL A 67 -0.43 -11.57 -0.78
N ASP A 68 -1.53 -11.67 -0.04
CA ASP A 68 -2.79 -10.95 -0.26
C ASP A 68 -2.85 -9.58 0.46
N MET A 69 -1.90 -9.28 1.34
CA MET A 69 -1.82 -7.99 2.03
C MET A 69 -1.71 -6.82 1.04
N ILE A 70 -0.85 -6.97 0.03
CA ILE A 70 -0.65 -5.94 -0.99
C ILE A 70 -1.89 -5.75 -1.86
N ASP A 71 -2.55 -6.85 -2.25
CA ASP A 71 -3.79 -6.76 -3.01
C ASP A 71 -4.88 -6.05 -2.19
N THR A 72 -4.92 -6.30 -0.88
CA THR A 72 -5.81 -5.62 0.07
C THR A 72 -5.50 -4.12 0.14
N ILE A 73 -4.23 -3.73 0.29
CA ILE A 73 -3.80 -2.32 0.29
C ILE A 73 -4.23 -1.62 -0.99
N VAL A 74 -3.94 -2.22 -2.16
CA VAL A 74 -4.33 -1.68 -3.47
C VAL A 74 -5.84 -1.53 -3.58
N GLY A 75 -6.60 -2.51 -3.09
CA GLY A 75 -8.07 -2.47 -3.04
C GLY A 75 -8.59 -1.29 -2.22
N TYR A 76 -8.01 -1.05 -1.04
CA TYR A 76 -8.36 0.10 -0.20
C TYR A 76 -8.05 1.43 -0.88
N LEU A 77 -6.85 1.59 -1.46
CA LEU A 77 -6.47 2.81 -2.16
C LEU A 77 -7.46 3.15 -3.29
N ASN A 78 -7.77 2.16 -4.14
CA ASN A 78 -8.71 2.34 -5.25
C ASN A 78 -10.15 2.60 -4.77
N HIS A 79 -10.59 1.92 -3.71
CA HIS A 79 -11.92 2.14 -3.14
C HIS A 79 -12.08 3.58 -2.65
N TYR A 80 -11.11 4.08 -1.88
CA TYR A 80 -11.18 5.42 -1.33
C TYR A 80 -10.95 6.50 -2.39
N ALA A 81 -10.10 6.26 -3.38
CA ALA A 81 -9.98 7.15 -4.53
C ALA A 81 -11.32 7.32 -5.27
N ALA A 82 -12.00 6.21 -5.56
CA ALA A 82 -13.30 6.23 -6.22
C ALA A 82 -14.39 6.87 -5.35
N TYR A 83 -14.38 6.59 -4.04
CA TYR A 83 -15.32 7.17 -3.09
C TYR A 83 -15.23 8.70 -3.04
N ILE A 84 -14.01 9.24 -2.93
CA ILE A 84 -13.76 10.69 -2.89
C ILE A 84 -14.18 11.36 -4.21
N LYS A 85 -13.87 10.74 -5.35
CA LYS A 85 -14.33 11.20 -6.67
C LYS A 85 -15.85 11.21 -6.79
N TYR A 86 -16.53 10.21 -6.21
CA TYR A 86 -17.98 10.07 -6.28
C TYR A 86 -18.71 11.16 -5.48
N ILE A 87 -18.28 11.41 -4.24
CA ILE A 87 -18.90 12.41 -3.37
C ILE A 87 -18.63 13.84 -3.84
N LYS A 88 -17.59 14.06 -4.66
CA LYS A 88 -17.18 15.37 -5.20
C LYS A 88 -17.00 16.43 -4.10
N ASP A 89 -16.56 15.98 -2.93
CA ASP A 89 -16.36 16.79 -1.75
C ASP A 89 -14.97 16.50 -1.19
N ASP A 90 -14.07 17.44 -1.46
CA ASP A 90 -12.69 17.46 -0.96
C ASP A 90 -12.57 18.37 0.28
N SER A 91 -13.66 18.58 1.01
CA SER A 91 -13.59 19.32 2.27
C SER A 91 -12.65 18.63 3.25
N ILE A 92 -11.92 19.43 4.02
CA ILE A 92 -10.97 18.95 5.02
C ILE A 92 -11.65 17.99 6.00
N GLU A 93 -12.91 18.24 6.34
CA GLU A 93 -13.68 17.42 7.29
C GLU A 93 -13.96 16.02 6.72
N ILE A 94 -14.41 15.93 5.47
CA ILE A 94 -14.61 14.64 4.79
C ILE A 94 -13.28 13.91 4.61
N ILE A 95 -12.23 14.62 4.19
CA ILE A 95 -10.89 14.06 4.06
C ILE A 95 -10.41 13.53 5.41
N GLN A 96 -10.62 14.24 6.52
CA GLN A 96 -10.21 13.80 7.85
C GLN A 96 -10.93 12.53 8.29
N VAL A 97 -12.25 12.44 8.12
CA VAL A 97 -13.01 11.23 8.52
C VAL A 97 -12.78 10.04 7.59
N THR A 98 -12.14 10.26 6.44
CA THR A 98 -11.93 9.23 5.39
C THR A 98 -10.48 8.76 5.35
N ILE A 99 -9.54 9.71 5.26
CA ILE A 99 -8.10 9.44 5.07
C ILE A 99 -7.42 8.98 6.34
N PHE A 100 -7.72 9.56 7.50
CA PHE A 100 -7.12 9.09 8.75
C PHE A 100 -7.47 7.62 9.04
N PRO A 101 -8.75 7.20 8.95
CA PRO A 101 -9.11 5.79 9.09
C PRO A 101 -8.47 4.91 8.02
N LEU A 102 -8.35 5.38 6.77
CA LEU A 102 -7.64 4.67 5.72
C LEU A 102 -6.18 4.42 6.12
N ILE A 103 -5.41 5.46 6.44
CA ILE A 103 -3.99 5.32 6.84
C ILE A 103 -3.87 4.36 8.04
N HIS A 104 -4.72 4.53 9.04
CA HIS A 104 -4.74 3.66 10.22
C HIS A 104 -4.99 2.19 9.86
N THR A 105 -5.92 1.93 8.92
CA THR A 105 -6.23 0.59 8.43
C THR A 105 -5.06 0.00 7.65
N LEU A 106 -4.46 0.77 6.73
CA LEU A 106 -3.29 0.34 5.95
C LEU A 106 -2.11 -0.02 6.86
N PHE A 107 -1.90 0.75 7.92
CA PHE A 107 -0.82 0.51 8.90
C PHE A 107 -1.07 -0.72 9.79
N HIS A 108 -2.32 -1.16 9.92
CA HIS A 108 -2.66 -2.43 10.58
C HIS A 108 -2.60 -3.62 9.63
N ILE A 109 -2.78 -3.42 8.33
CA ILE A 109 -2.70 -4.49 7.32
C ILE A 109 -1.27 -4.94 7.11
N CYS A 110 -0.33 -4.00 7.01
CA CYS A 110 1.08 -4.30 6.76
C CYS A 110 1.95 -3.55 7.76
N ASP A 111 2.76 -4.30 8.52
CA ASP A 111 3.62 -3.74 9.56
C ASP A 111 5.00 -3.27 9.08
N GLU A 112 5.36 -3.59 7.83
CA GLU A 112 6.65 -3.24 7.23
C GLU A 112 6.83 -1.72 7.11
N PHE A 113 7.94 -1.23 7.65
CA PHE A 113 8.20 0.21 7.78
C PHE A 113 8.27 0.91 6.44
N GLU A 114 8.93 0.31 5.46
CA GLU A 114 9.13 0.83 4.11
C GLU A 114 7.80 0.99 3.38
N ILE A 115 6.85 0.05 3.58
CA ILE A 115 5.50 0.15 3.03
C ILE A 115 4.74 1.29 3.72
N LYS A 116 4.80 1.39 5.05
CA LYS A 116 4.17 2.49 5.80
C LYS A 116 4.73 3.85 5.35
N ALA A 117 6.04 3.97 5.16
CA ALA A 117 6.69 5.19 4.69
C ALA A 117 6.27 5.55 3.26
N PHE A 118 6.23 4.56 2.36
CA PHE A 118 5.76 4.73 0.98
C PHE A 118 4.32 5.25 0.92
N LEU A 119 3.43 4.75 1.78
CA LEU A 119 2.03 5.17 1.82
C LEU A 119 1.85 6.54 2.48
N LEU A 120 2.59 6.85 3.54
CA LEU A 120 2.35 8.05 4.36
C LEU A 120 2.78 9.35 3.68
N LEU A 121 4.02 9.38 3.17
CA LEU A 121 4.66 10.59 2.63
C LEU A 121 3.88 11.24 1.47
N PRO A 122 3.20 10.48 0.59
CA PRO A 122 2.48 11.09 -0.52
C PRO A 122 1.00 11.41 -0.21
N ILE A 123 0.43 10.81 0.84
CA ILE A 123 -0.96 11.02 1.26
C ILE A 123 -1.10 12.27 2.14
N LEU A 124 -0.13 12.55 3.01
CA LEU A 124 -0.08 13.74 3.88
C LEU A 124 0.75 14.87 3.26
#